data_AF-D6Z8I3-F1
#
_entry.id   AF-D6Z8I3-F1
#
_cell.length_a   1.000
_cell.length_b   1.000
_cell.length_c   1.000
_cell.angle_alpha   90.00
_cell.angle_beta   90.00
_cell.angle_gamma   90.00
#
_symmetry.space_group_name_H-M   'P 1'
#
loop_
_entity.id
_entity.type
_entity.pdbx_description
1 polymer ?
#
loop_
_entity_poly.entity_id
_entity_poly.type
_entity_poly.pdbx_seq_one_letter_code
_entity_poly.pdbx_strand_id
1 'polypeptide(L)'
;MLLFAVLIGVLLAGLALFVGWMVRTARRLDRLHVRRDLAWQGLLAALDRRALVARTIAATLGPAGAELAGLARAVESSAVAGPGREQWESRLSVCLAEVEADTLTAQLVEERSDAEARVRFARCFYNDAVRDTRELRARPAVRVFKLAGGAPLPEYFEIVEAAPSTAE
;
A
#
# COMPACT_ATOMS: atom_id res chain seq x y z
N MET A 1 19.46 -14.54 -54.50
CA MET A 1 19.60 -15.34 -53.26
C MET A 1 20.19 -14.54 -52.10
N LEU A 2 21.33 -13.87 -52.25
CA LEU A 2 22.00 -13.16 -51.13
C LEU A 2 21.14 -12.04 -50.51
N LEU A 3 20.52 -11.19 -51.32
CA LEU A 3 19.59 -10.14 -50.83
C LEU A 3 18.40 -10.73 -50.03
N PHE A 4 17.86 -11.86 -50.49
CA PHE A 4 16.74 -12.53 -49.82
C PHE A 4 17.17 -13.14 -48.47
N ALA A 5 18.35 -13.77 -48.43
CA ALA A 5 18.94 -14.28 -47.20
C ALA A 5 19.23 -13.16 -46.18
N VAL A 6 19.75 -12.02 -46.65
CA VAL A 6 19.97 -10.82 -45.82
C VAL A 6 18.64 -10.29 -45.27
N LEU A 7 17.62 -10.18 -46.12
CA LEU A 7 16.29 -9.72 -45.69
C LEU A 7 15.68 -10.62 -44.62
N ILE A 8 15.76 -11.94 -44.80
CA ILE A 8 15.30 -12.91 -43.79
C ILE A 8 16.10 -12.74 -42.49
N GLY A 9 17.43 -12.62 -42.58
CA GLY A 9 18.28 -12.41 -41.41
C GLY A 9 17.89 -11.17 -40.61
N VAL A 10 17.65 -10.05 -41.28
CA VAL A 10 17.19 -8.80 -40.67
C VAL A 10 15.82 -8.97 -40.02
N LEU A 11 14.89 -9.64 -40.68
CA LEU A 11 13.55 -9.90 -40.15
C LEU A 11 13.61 -10.75 -38.87
N LEU A 12 14.40 -11.84 -38.89
CA LEU A 12 14.57 -12.72 -37.74
C LEU A 12 15.24 -12.00 -36.56
N ALA A 13 16.27 -11.19 -36.84
CA ALA A 13 16.92 -10.38 -35.82
C ALA A 13 15.93 -9.37 -35.21
N GLY A 14 15.15 -8.68 -36.03
CA GLY A 14 14.11 -7.75 -35.58
C GLY A 14 13.05 -8.43 -34.70
N LEU A 15 12.59 -9.62 -35.10
CA LEU A 15 11.64 -10.42 -34.32
C LEU A 15 12.22 -10.85 -32.97
N ALA A 16 13.47 -11.31 -32.93
CA ALA A 16 14.14 -11.70 -31.69
C ALA A 16 14.27 -10.53 -30.70
N LEU A 17 14.65 -9.33 -31.19
CA LEU A 17 14.70 -8.12 -30.39
C LEU A 17 13.31 -7.73 -29.84
N PHE A 18 12.28 -7.83 -30.68
CA PHE A 18 10.91 -7.52 -30.29
C PHE A 18 10.40 -8.48 -29.20
N VAL A 19 10.59 -9.79 -29.37
CA VAL A 19 10.22 -10.80 -28.37
C VAL A 19 11.00 -10.58 -27.07
N GLY A 20 12.31 -10.35 -27.15
CA GLY A 20 13.13 -10.05 -25.97
C GLY A 20 12.65 -8.81 -25.21
N TRP A 21 12.25 -7.76 -25.93
CA TRP A 21 11.66 -6.56 -25.34
C TRP A 21 10.32 -6.84 -24.65
N MET A 22 9.45 -7.64 -25.26
CA MET A 22 8.17 -8.05 -24.65
C MET A 22 8.39 -8.84 -23.36
N VAL A 23 9.27 -9.85 -23.39
CA VAL A 23 9.61 -10.69 -22.23
C VAL A 23 10.15 -9.83 -21.08
N ARG A 24 11.07 -8.90 -21.37
CA ARG A 24 11.61 -7.98 -20.35
C ARG A 24 10.53 -7.09 -19.75
N THR A 25 9.60 -6.60 -20.56
CA THR A 25 8.51 -5.74 -20.11
C THR A 25 7.50 -6.51 -19.25
N ALA A 26 7.13 -7.73 -19.67
CA ALA A 26 6.26 -8.62 -18.89
C ALA A 26 6.88 -8.96 -17.53
N ARG A 27 8.16 -9.36 -17.48
CA ARG A 27 8.88 -9.62 -16.21
C ARG A 27 8.99 -8.37 -15.33
N ARG A 28 9.15 -7.18 -15.92
CA ARG A 28 9.17 -5.93 -15.15
C ARG A 28 7.80 -5.70 -14.49
N LEU A 29 6.73 -5.94 -15.22
CA LEU A 29 5.38 -5.75 -14.71
C LEU A 29 5.03 -6.77 -13.62
N ASP A 30 5.40 -8.04 -13.81
CA ASP A 30 5.22 -9.09 -12.82
C ASP A 30 5.89 -8.74 -11.48
N ARG A 31 7.15 -8.28 -11.53
CA ARG A 31 7.85 -7.80 -10.32
C ARG A 31 7.15 -6.63 -9.63
N LEU A 32 6.54 -5.71 -10.39
CA LEU A 32 5.78 -4.60 -9.80
C LEU A 32 4.49 -5.09 -9.14
N HIS A 33 3.79 -6.07 -9.74
CA HIS A 33 2.62 -6.68 -9.11
C HIS A 33 2.97 -7.38 -7.80
N VAL A 34 4.04 -8.19 -7.80
CA VAL A 34 4.52 -8.85 -6.57
C VAL A 34 4.92 -7.82 -5.51
N ARG A 35 5.66 -6.78 -5.89
CA ARG A 35 6.05 -5.70 -4.95
C ARG A 35 4.85 -4.99 -4.36
N ARG A 36 3.83 -4.67 -5.18
CA ARG A 36 2.58 -4.06 -4.73
C ARG A 36 1.86 -4.99 -3.75
N ASP A 37 1.77 -6.28 -4.04
CA ASP A 37 1.05 -7.24 -3.19
C ASP A 37 1.74 -7.42 -1.84
N LEU A 38 3.06 -7.44 -1.82
CA LEU A 38 3.84 -7.45 -0.58
C LEU A 38 3.69 -6.14 0.20
N ALA A 39 3.73 -4.98 -0.47
CA ALA A 39 3.52 -3.69 0.17
C ALA A 39 2.09 -3.58 0.74
N TRP A 40 1.11 -4.15 0.04
CA TRP A 40 -0.27 -4.25 0.48
C TRP A 40 -0.40 -5.07 1.77
N GLN A 41 0.21 -6.26 1.82
CA GLN A 41 0.25 -7.08 3.02
C GLN A 41 0.96 -6.39 4.18
N GLY A 42 2.06 -5.67 3.91
CA GLY A 42 2.78 -4.87 4.90
C GLY A 42 1.94 -3.74 5.48
N LEU A 43 1.15 -3.06 4.64
CA LEU A 43 0.20 -2.03 5.07
C LEU A 43 -0.88 -2.62 5.97
N LEU A 44 -1.51 -3.73 5.58
CA LEU A 44 -2.50 -4.39 6.42
C LEU A 44 -1.94 -4.79 7.79
N ALA A 45 -0.73 -5.37 7.82
CA ALA A 45 -0.08 -5.73 9.07
C ALA A 45 0.21 -4.52 9.97
N ALA A 46 0.61 -3.38 9.39
CA ALA A 46 0.84 -2.15 10.13
C ALA A 46 -0.47 -1.59 10.73
N LEU A 47 -1.55 -1.61 9.94
CA LEU A 47 -2.88 -1.18 10.38
C LEU A 47 -3.42 -2.06 11.51
N ASP A 48 -3.31 -3.38 11.39
CA ASP A 48 -3.76 -4.33 12.41
C ASP A 48 -2.95 -4.16 13.71
N ARG A 49 -1.63 -3.91 13.61
CA ARG A 49 -0.80 -3.58 14.79
C ARG A 49 -1.27 -2.29 15.46
N ARG A 50 -1.63 -1.26 14.70
CA ARG A 50 -2.17 -0.01 15.25
C ARG A 50 -3.52 -0.23 15.93
N ALA A 51 -4.42 -1.02 15.34
CA ALA A 51 -5.69 -1.36 15.98
C ALA A 51 -5.49 -2.10 17.31
N LEU A 52 -4.51 -3.02 17.36
CA LEU A 52 -4.12 -3.69 18.61
C LEU A 52 -3.64 -2.70 19.67
N VAL A 53 -2.77 -1.75 19.32
CA VAL A 53 -2.26 -0.71 20.24
C VAL A 53 -3.38 0.23 20.69
N ALA A 54 -4.29 0.62 19.78
CA ALA A 54 -5.44 1.43 20.14
C ALA A 54 -6.36 0.70 21.13
N ARG A 55 -6.55 -0.61 20.98
CA ARG A 55 -7.32 -1.43 21.92
C ARG A 55 -6.64 -1.53 23.30
N THR A 56 -5.31 -1.65 23.36
CA THR A 56 -4.59 -1.68 24.64
C THR A 56 -4.68 -0.34 25.35
N ILE A 57 -4.54 0.77 24.62
CA ILE A 57 -4.75 2.14 25.15
C ILE A 57 -6.20 2.32 25.63
N ALA A 58 -7.19 1.86 24.86
CA ALA A 58 -8.59 1.95 25.26
C ALA A 58 -8.84 1.18 26.58
N ALA A 59 -8.20 0.03 26.76
CA ALA A 59 -8.30 -0.76 27.99
C ALA A 59 -7.68 -0.03 29.19
N THR A 60 -6.58 0.71 29.03
CA THR A 60 -5.99 1.51 30.12
C THR A 60 -6.83 2.72 30.51
N LEU A 61 -7.54 3.32 29.55
CA LEU A 61 -8.45 4.45 29.80
C LEU A 61 -9.79 4.03 30.42
N GLY A 62 -10.12 2.73 30.43
CA GLY A 62 -11.37 2.21 30.98
C GLY A 62 -12.59 2.81 30.26
N PRO A 63 -13.61 3.33 31.00
CA PRO A 63 -14.81 3.89 30.38
C PRO A 63 -14.56 5.06 29.43
N ALA A 64 -13.52 5.87 29.68
CA ALA A 64 -13.14 6.98 28.81
C ALA A 64 -12.63 6.52 27.43
N GLY A 65 -12.13 5.27 27.34
CA GLY A 65 -11.66 4.66 26.10
C GLY A 65 -12.73 3.91 25.30
N ALA A 66 -14.01 3.98 25.68
CA ALA A 66 -15.06 3.15 25.06
C ALA A 66 -15.22 3.41 23.55
N GLU A 67 -15.12 4.68 23.12
CA GLU A 67 -15.15 5.04 21.70
C GLU A 67 -13.95 4.47 20.94
N LEU A 68 -12.74 4.64 21.48
CA LEU A 68 -11.50 4.11 20.90
C LEU A 68 -11.54 2.58 20.76
N ALA A 69 -12.05 1.88 21.78
CA ALA A 69 -12.25 0.43 21.74
C ALA A 69 -13.26 0.02 20.65
N GLY A 70 -14.34 0.80 20.47
CA GLY A 70 -15.32 0.59 19.42
C GLY A 70 -14.72 0.75 18.02
N LEU A 71 -13.93 1.80 17.80
CA LEU A 71 -13.24 2.06 16.54
C LEU A 71 -12.20 0.99 16.23
N ALA A 72 -11.39 0.57 17.21
CA ALA A 72 -10.41 -0.51 17.04
C ALA A 72 -11.10 -1.81 16.59
N ARG A 73 -12.24 -2.16 17.19
CA ARG A 73 -13.04 -3.34 16.80
C ARG A 73 -13.66 -3.18 15.41
N ALA A 74 -14.12 -1.99 15.05
CA ALA A 74 -14.66 -1.70 13.72
C ALA A 74 -13.60 -1.87 12.63
N VAL A 75 -12.36 -1.42 12.89
CA VAL A 75 -11.22 -1.64 11.99
C VAL A 75 -10.90 -3.14 11.85
N GLU A 76 -10.80 -3.87 12.96
CA GLU A 76 -10.49 -5.31 12.94
C GLU A 76 -11.56 -6.16 12.23
N SER A 77 -12.83 -5.77 12.36
CA SER A 77 -13.96 -6.44 11.68
C SER A 77 -14.14 -6.02 10.21
N SER A 78 -13.45 -4.97 9.77
CA SER A 78 -13.43 -4.54 8.37
C SER A 78 -12.50 -5.45 7.57
N ALA A 79 -12.99 -6.65 7.26
CA ALA A 79 -12.21 -7.77 6.71
C ALA A 79 -11.63 -7.55 5.29
N VAL A 80 -11.98 -6.48 4.60
CA VAL A 80 -11.44 -6.16 3.27
C VAL A 80 -11.20 -4.65 3.19
N ALA A 81 -10.04 -4.25 2.66
CA ALA A 81 -9.82 -2.87 2.31
C ALA A 81 -10.67 -2.48 1.11
N GLY A 82 -11.87 -2.02 1.41
CA GLY A 82 -12.61 -1.12 0.56
C GLY A 82 -12.68 0.26 1.21
N PRO A 83 -13.41 1.19 0.58
CA PRO A 83 -13.63 2.54 1.11
C PRO A 83 -14.14 2.57 2.56
N GLY A 84 -14.86 1.53 2.98
CA GLY A 84 -15.32 1.38 4.36
C GLY A 84 -14.18 1.26 5.39
N ARG A 85 -13.08 0.57 5.05
CA ARG A 85 -11.94 0.44 5.97
C ARG A 85 -11.20 1.75 6.13
N GLU A 86 -10.94 2.49 5.05
CA GLU A 86 -10.29 3.81 5.10
C GLU A 86 -11.00 4.80 6.03
N GLN A 87 -12.34 4.79 6.03
CA GLN A 87 -13.14 5.63 6.91
C GLN A 87 -12.94 5.26 8.39
N TRP A 88 -12.98 3.97 8.73
CA TRP A 88 -12.74 3.52 10.10
C TRP A 88 -11.31 3.80 10.56
N GLU A 89 -10.32 3.58 9.70
CA GLU A 89 -8.91 3.87 9.96
C GLU A 89 -8.67 5.37 10.17
N SER A 90 -9.35 6.23 9.41
CA SER A 90 -9.28 7.69 9.57
C SER A 90 -9.89 8.13 10.90
N ARG A 91 -11.07 7.60 11.25
CA ARG A 91 -11.71 7.87 12.55
C ARG A 91 -10.86 7.39 13.72
N LEU A 92 -10.29 6.19 13.60
CA LEU A 92 -9.36 5.65 14.60
C LEU A 92 -8.14 6.57 14.76
N SER A 93 -7.58 7.08 13.66
CA SER A 93 -6.42 7.97 13.70
C SER A 93 -6.72 9.28 14.44
N VAL A 94 -7.88 9.88 14.19
CA VAL A 94 -8.31 11.12 14.88
C VAL A 94 -8.51 10.86 16.37
N CYS A 95 -9.30 9.84 16.72
CA CYS A 95 -9.57 9.50 18.12
C CYS A 95 -8.29 9.12 18.89
N LEU A 96 -7.35 8.42 18.25
CA LEU A 96 -6.07 8.06 18.86
C LEU A 96 -5.16 9.27 19.10
N ALA A 97 -5.24 10.29 18.24
CA ALA A 97 -4.50 11.54 18.38
C ALA A 97 -5.05 12.44 19.49
N GLU A 98 -6.33 12.32 19.84
CA GLU A 98 -6.97 13.04 20.95
C GLU A 98 -6.56 12.48 22.33
N VAL A 99 -5.99 11.27 22.39
CA VAL A 99 -5.51 10.70 23.64
C VAL A 99 -4.24 11.44 24.11
N GLU A 100 -4.35 12.12 25.25
CA GLU A 100 -3.25 12.83 25.89
C GLU A 100 -2.15 11.87 26.35
N ALA A 101 -0.89 12.18 26.02
CA ALA A 101 0.26 11.34 26.37
C ALA A 101 0.43 11.16 27.89
N ASP A 102 0.03 12.16 28.69
CA ASP A 102 0.12 12.15 30.15
C ASP A 102 -0.81 11.11 30.80
N THR A 103 -1.83 10.65 30.08
CA THR A 103 -2.74 9.60 30.54
C THR A 103 -2.21 8.19 30.29
N LEU A 104 -1.06 8.07 29.61
CA LEU A 104 -0.47 6.82 29.16
C LEU A 104 0.87 6.54 29.85
N THR A 105 1.18 5.26 30.04
CA THR A 105 2.54 4.84 30.41
C THR A 105 3.51 5.18 29.28
N ALA A 106 4.77 5.52 29.62
CA ALA A 106 5.82 5.78 28.64
C ALA A 106 5.93 4.68 27.55
N GLN A 107 5.79 3.42 27.93
CA GLN A 107 5.77 2.29 26.99
C GLN A 107 4.62 2.39 25.97
N LEU A 108 3.41 2.80 26.38
CA LEU A 108 2.27 2.93 25.47
C LEU A 108 2.39 4.14 24.55
N VAL A 109 3.02 5.22 25.02
CA VAL A 109 3.36 6.36 24.17
C VAL A 109 4.32 5.93 23.05
N GLU A 110 5.36 5.17 23.40
CA GLU A 110 6.30 4.59 22.44
C GLU A 110 5.58 3.66 21.46
N GLU A 111 4.81 2.67 21.96
CA GLU A 111 4.07 1.73 21.12
C GLU A 111 3.07 2.43 20.18
N ARG A 112 2.41 3.51 20.62
CA ARG A 112 1.54 4.35 19.78
C ARG A 112 2.34 4.97 18.63
N SER A 113 3.43 5.66 18.97
CA SER A 113 4.27 6.36 17.98
C SER A 113 4.91 5.41 16.96
N ASP A 114 5.38 4.23 17.39
CA ASP A 114 5.93 3.21 16.50
C ASP A 114 4.85 2.68 15.55
N ALA A 115 3.64 2.41 16.07
CA ALA A 115 2.53 1.96 15.25
C ALA A 115 2.12 3.01 14.21
N GLU A 116 2.05 4.29 14.59
CA GLU A 116 1.76 5.40 13.67
C GLU A 116 2.83 5.56 12.59
N ALA A 117 4.11 5.51 12.97
CA ALA A 117 5.22 5.59 12.02
C ALA A 117 5.19 4.44 11.02
N ARG A 118 4.95 3.20 11.48
CA ARG A 118 4.84 2.02 10.61
C ARG A 118 3.71 2.15 9.60
N VAL A 119 2.54 2.63 10.02
CA VAL A 119 1.40 2.85 9.11
C VAL A 119 1.77 3.89 8.05
N ARG A 120 2.38 5.01 8.45
CA ARG A 120 2.80 6.07 7.53
C ARG A 120 3.79 5.54 6.48
N PHE A 121 4.82 4.82 6.90
CA PHE A 121 5.81 4.23 5.99
C PHE A 121 5.19 3.17 5.08
N ALA A 122 4.38 2.27 5.63
CA ALA A 122 3.74 1.21 4.85
C ALA A 122 2.77 1.78 3.80
N ARG A 123 2.02 2.82 4.13
CA ARG A 123 1.13 3.52 3.20
C ARG A 123 1.92 4.19 2.08
N CYS A 124 3.01 4.87 2.41
CA CYS A 124 3.91 5.46 1.43
C CYS A 124 4.45 4.40 0.45
N PHE A 125 5.00 3.28 0.97
CA PHE A 125 5.52 2.19 0.12
C PHE A 125 4.44 1.53 -0.75
N TYR A 126 3.23 1.37 -0.23
CA TYR A 126 2.11 0.88 -1.02
C TYR A 126 1.75 1.85 -2.14
N ASN A 127 1.56 3.14 -1.81
CA ASN A 127 1.18 4.16 -2.79
C ASN A 127 2.28 4.37 -3.86
N ASP A 128 3.56 4.24 -3.51
CA ASP A 128 4.66 4.22 -4.47
C ASP A 128 4.58 3.01 -5.41
N ALA A 129 4.29 1.82 -4.88
CA ALA A 129 4.12 0.62 -5.71
C ALA A 129 2.88 0.73 -6.64
N VAL A 130 1.80 1.36 -6.17
CA VAL A 130 0.61 1.69 -6.97
C VAL A 130 0.98 2.65 -8.09
N ARG A 131 1.72 3.72 -7.78
CA ARG A 131 2.21 4.71 -8.75
C ARG A 131 3.09 4.07 -9.82
N ASP A 132 4.11 3.32 -9.42
CA ASP A 132 5.03 2.61 -10.34
C ASP A 132 4.26 1.69 -11.30
N THR A 133 3.25 0.98 -10.78
CA THR A 133 2.40 0.07 -11.55
C THR A 133 1.53 0.85 -12.54
N ARG A 134 0.87 1.93 -12.11
CA ARG A 134 0.05 2.79 -12.97
C ARG A 134 0.89 3.43 -14.09
N GLU A 135 2.07 3.95 -13.77
CA GLU A 135 2.99 4.56 -14.75
C GLU A 135 3.46 3.56 -15.82
N LEU A 136 3.78 2.31 -15.43
CA LEU A 136 4.15 1.28 -16.42
C LEU A 136 2.95 0.85 -17.27
N ARG A 137 1.77 0.66 -16.66
CA ARG A 137 0.55 0.25 -17.36
C ARG A 137 -0.01 1.32 -18.30
N ALA A 138 0.31 2.59 -18.06
CA ALA A 138 -0.06 3.70 -18.93
C ALA A 138 0.68 3.71 -20.27
N ARG A 139 1.84 3.03 -20.38
CA ARG A 139 2.67 3.06 -21.60
C ARG A 139 1.90 2.47 -22.80
N PRO A 140 1.91 3.13 -23.98
CA PRO A 140 1.15 2.69 -25.15
C PRO A 140 1.42 1.23 -25.52
N ALA A 141 2.69 0.83 -25.51
CA ALA A 141 3.06 -0.53 -25.87
C ALA A 141 2.49 -1.57 -24.88
N VAL A 142 2.41 -1.27 -23.57
CA VAL A 142 1.80 -2.18 -22.58
C VAL A 142 0.29 -2.31 -22.82
N ARG A 143 -0.38 -1.21 -23.19
CA ARG A 143 -1.82 -1.18 -23.48
C ARG A 143 -2.17 -1.89 -24.79
N VAL A 144 -1.46 -1.58 -25.88
CA VAL A 144 -1.70 -2.15 -27.21
C VAL A 144 -1.49 -3.66 -27.20
N PHE A 145 -0.42 -4.13 -26.57
CA PHE A 145 -0.13 -5.57 -26.47
C PHE A 145 -0.79 -6.25 -25.27
N LYS A 146 -1.65 -5.55 -24.51
CA LYS A 146 -2.36 -6.06 -23.32
C LYS A 146 -1.45 -6.81 -22.34
N LEU A 147 -0.21 -6.33 -22.17
CA LEU A 147 0.83 -6.98 -21.37
C LEU A 147 0.49 -7.05 -19.87
N ALA A 148 -0.44 -6.21 -19.41
CA ALA A 148 -0.92 -6.18 -18.04
C ALA A 148 -2.10 -7.11 -17.75
N GLY A 149 -2.57 -7.85 -18.76
CA GLY A 149 -3.78 -8.66 -18.63
C GLY A 149 -5.04 -7.82 -18.36
N GLY A 150 -6.01 -8.43 -17.69
CA GLY A 150 -7.33 -7.84 -17.37
C GLY A 150 -7.49 -7.36 -15.93
N ALA A 151 -6.43 -7.37 -15.11
CA ALA A 151 -6.55 -6.96 -13.71
C ALA A 151 -6.95 -5.47 -13.60
N PRO A 152 -7.82 -5.09 -12.65
CA PRO A 152 -8.17 -3.70 -12.41
C PRO A 152 -6.93 -2.85 -12.10
N LEU A 153 -7.01 -1.54 -12.33
CA LEU A 153 -5.94 -0.64 -11.90
C LEU A 153 -5.90 -0.61 -10.37
N PRO A 154 -4.73 -0.73 -9.75
CA PRO A 154 -4.64 -0.61 -8.29
C PRO A 154 -5.06 0.79 -7.86
N GLU A 155 -5.67 0.90 -6.70
CA GLU A 155 -6.15 2.16 -6.10
C GLU A 155 -5.17 2.63 -5.02
N TYR A 156 -5.14 3.94 -4.77
CA TYR A 156 -4.34 4.48 -3.66
C TYR A 156 -5.08 4.24 -2.36
N PHE A 157 -4.33 4.05 -1.27
CA PHE A 157 -4.89 3.97 0.07
C PHE A 157 -4.71 5.32 0.76
N GLU A 158 -5.82 5.94 1.15
CA GLU A 158 -5.83 7.26 1.77
C GLU A 158 -6.52 7.24 3.13
N ILE A 159 -5.81 7.75 4.14
CA ILE A 159 -6.33 7.93 5.50
C ILE A 159 -5.94 9.29 6.02
N VAL A 160 -6.76 9.84 6.91
CA VAL A 160 -6.39 11.04 7.66
C VAL A 160 -5.35 10.66 8.70
N GLU A 161 -4.17 11.28 8.63
CA GLU A 161 -3.14 11.20 9.67
C GLU A 161 -3.07 12.53 10.41
N ALA A 162 -2.96 12.50 11.74
CA ALA A 162 -2.61 13.69 12.50
C ALA A 162 -1.18 14.12 12.11
N ALA A 163 -0.98 15.41 11.85
CA ALA A 163 0.35 15.94 11.53
C ALA A 163 1.31 15.63 12.70
N PRO A 164 2.56 15.22 12.42
CA PRO A 164 3.53 15.06 13.49
C PRO A 164 3.63 16.39 14.23
N SER A 165 3.43 16.39 15.56
CA SER A 165 3.74 17.57 16.35
C SER A 165 5.23 17.84 16.18
N THR A 166 5.56 18.90 15.46
CA THR A 166 6.90 19.46 15.44
C THR A 166 7.11 20.09 16.82
N ALA A 167 7.41 19.27 17.81
CA ALA A 167 7.96 19.73 19.07
C ALA A 167 9.43 20.10 18.81
N GLU A 168 9.67 21.38 18.52
CA GLU A 168 10.95 22.05 18.74
C GLU A 168 11.07 22.47 20.21
#